data_AF-A0A433H5C3-F1
#
_entry.id   AF-A0A433H5C3-F1
#
_cell.length_a   1.000
_cell.length_b   1.000
_cell.length_c   1.000
_cell.angle_alpha   90.00
_cell.angle_beta   90.00
_cell.angle_gamma   90.00
#
_symmetry.space_group_name_H-M   'P 1'
#
loop_
_entity.id
_entity.type
_entity.pdbx_description
1 polymer ?
#
loop_
_entity_poly.entity_id
_entity_poly.type
_entity_poly.pdbx_seq_one_letter_code
_entity_poly.pdbx_strand_id
1 'polypeptide(L)'
;MRLVSVEEFEENTVEDLVSDLPDRLYKVEVIGGGPVPERTLANFAARYPEQKEFFYPSARRVYRSVSAARARADLLRDCGCDVTVYECTPDWAVCETKQERIARLEAENAELRASLGLDGAA
;
A
#
# COMPACT_ATOMS: atom_id res chain seq x y z
N MET A 1 -20.70 -15.02 1.47
CA MET A 1 -20.45 -13.56 1.48
C MET A 1 -21.65 -12.93 2.14
N ARG A 2 -21.53 -12.48 3.40
CA ARG A 2 -22.65 -11.91 4.16
C ARG A 2 -22.59 -10.40 3.99
N LEU A 3 -23.58 -9.82 3.34
CA LEU A 3 -23.81 -8.38 3.31
C LEU A 3 -24.45 -8.01 4.63
N VAL A 4 -23.79 -7.16 5.42
CA VAL A 4 -24.34 -6.60 6.65
C VAL A 4 -24.99 -5.27 6.28
N SER A 5 -26.29 -5.15 6.55
CA SER A 5 -27.09 -3.94 6.34
C SER A 5 -26.71 -2.85 7.33
N VAL A 6 -26.81 -1.60 6.90
CA VAL A 6 -26.41 -0.37 7.62
C VAL A 6 -27.24 -0.11 8.90
N GLU A 7 -28.28 -0.91 9.16
CA GLU A 7 -29.24 -0.71 10.26
C GLU A 7 -28.83 -1.40 11.59
N GLU A 8 -27.74 -2.16 11.63
CA GLU A 8 -27.17 -2.75 12.87
C GLU A 8 -25.86 -2.04 13.30
N PHE A 9 -25.75 -0.74 13.07
CA PHE A 9 -24.68 0.09 13.66
C PHE A 9 -25.08 0.46 15.10
N GLU A 10 -25.14 -0.52 15.98
CA GLU A 10 -25.06 -0.26 17.43
C GLU A 10 -23.69 0.35 17.75
N GLU A 11 -23.67 1.16 18.82
CA GLU A 11 -22.59 2.04 19.30
C GLU A 11 -21.24 1.35 19.53
N ASN A 12 -20.57 0.88 18.48
CA ASN A 12 -19.19 0.45 18.58
C ASN A 12 -18.32 1.69 18.83
N THR A 13 -17.67 1.72 19.98
CA THR A 13 -16.67 2.75 20.25
C THR A 13 -15.49 2.59 19.29
N VAL A 14 -14.71 3.65 19.07
CA VAL A 14 -13.49 3.56 18.23
C VAL A 14 -12.54 2.47 18.76
N GLU A 15 -12.56 2.22 20.07
CA GLU A 15 -11.77 1.18 20.74
C GLU A 15 -12.19 -0.23 20.31
N ASP A 16 -13.50 -0.49 20.19
CA ASP A 16 -14.03 -1.79 19.74
C ASP A 16 -13.61 -2.09 18.30
N LEU A 17 -13.66 -1.07 17.42
CA LEU A 17 -13.25 -1.19 16.01
C LEU A 17 -11.74 -1.42 15.83
N VAL A 18 -10.91 -0.90 16.74
CA VAL A 18 -9.44 -1.08 16.69
C VAL A 18 -9.03 -2.45 17.24
N SER A 19 -9.80 -3.03 18.17
CA SER A 19 -9.50 -4.35 18.76
C SER A 19 -9.59 -5.52 17.76
N ASP A 20 -10.42 -5.38 16.73
CA ASP A 20 -10.59 -6.38 15.65
C ASP A 20 -9.57 -6.24 14.52
N LEU A 21 -8.72 -5.20 14.56
CA LEU A 21 -7.70 -5.00 13.55
C LEU A 21 -6.51 -5.94 13.78
N PRO A 22 -5.87 -6.46 12.72
CA PRO A 22 -4.76 -7.37 12.87
C PRO A 22 -3.57 -6.69 13.58
N ASP A 23 -3.17 -7.22 14.73
CA ASP A 23 -2.03 -6.73 15.53
C ASP A 23 -0.68 -6.86 14.81
N ARG A 24 -0.62 -7.67 13.76
CA ARG A 24 0.60 -8.01 13.03
C ARG A 24 0.37 -7.93 11.54
N LEU A 25 1.18 -7.11 10.90
CA LEU A 25 1.29 -7.04 9.45
C LEU A 25 2.71 -7.46 9.04
N TYR A 26 2.86 -7.79 7.77
CA TYR A 26 4.14 -8.20 7.22
C TYR A 26 4.45 -7.39 5.97
N LYS A 27 5.68 -6.90 5.88
CA LYS A 27 6.18 -6.18 4.72
C LYS A 27 7.35 -6.95 4.10
N VAL A 28 7.42 -6.89 2.78
CA VAL A 28 8.52 -7.45 2.01
C VAL A 28 9.38 -6.29 1.54
N GLU A 29 10.65 -6.27 1.91
CA GLU A 29 11.59 -5.24 1.51
C GLU A 29 12.68 -5.83 0.64
N VAL A 30 12.93 -5.16 -0.48
CA VAL A 30 14.06 -5.48 -1.35
C VAL A 30 15.26 -4.70 -0.85
N ILE A 31 16.27 -5.41 -0.37
CA ILE A 31 17.50 -4.82 0.18
C ILE A 31 18.62 -4.74 -0.86
N GLY A 32 18.49 -5.48 -1.96
CA GLY A 32 19.45 -5.53 -3.06
C GLY A 32 18.88 -6.26 -4.26
N GLY A 33 19.60 -6.24 -5.37
CA GLY A 33 19.19 -6.94 -6.58
C GLY A 33 20.36 -7.26 -7.49
N GLY A 34 20.32 -8.47 -8.05
CA GLY A 34 21.20 -8.93 -9.11
C GLY A 34 20.52 -8.92 -10.49
N PRO A 35 21.19 -9.45 -11.52
CA PRO A 35 20.57 -9.64 -12.82
C PRO A 35 19.39 -10.62 -12.74
N VAL A 36 18.34 -10.35 -13.51
CA VAL A 36 17.18 -11.26 -13.63
C VAL A 36 17.66 -12.57 -14.25
N PRO A 37 17.36 -13.74 -13.65
CA PRO A 37 17.73 -15.02 -14.24
C PRO A 37 17.12 -15.21 -15.64
N GLU A 38 17.88 -15.75 -16.59
CA GLU A 38 17.41 -15.99 -17.97
C GLU A 38 16.12 -16.83 -18.02
N ARG A 39 16.00 -17.83 -17.13
CA ARG A 39 14.78 -18.64 -16.98
C ARG A 39 13.55 -17.76 -16.71
N THR A 40 13.71 -16.75 -15.85
CA THR A 40 12.62 -15.84 -15.46
C THR A 40 12.25 -14.93 -16.62
N LEU A 41 13.23 -14.43 -17.38
CA LEU A 41 12.99 -13.66 -18.60
C LEU A 41 12.28 -14.49 -19.69
N ALA A 42 12.70 -15.75 -19.90
CA ALA A 42 12.06 -16.66 -20.85
C ALA A 42 10.59 -16.95 -20.47
N ASN A 43 10.34 -17.24 -19.20
CA ASN A 43 8.98 -17.45 -18.69
C ASN A 43 8.12 -16.18 -18.82
N PHE A 44 8.71 -15.01 -18.59
CA PHE A 44 8.04 -13.73 -18.77
C PHE A 44 7.66 -13.52 -20.24
N ALA A 45 8.60 -13.68 -21.17
CA ALA A 45 8.36 -13.52 -22.61
C ALA A 45 7.30 -14.51 -23.13
N ALA A 46 7.29 -15.74 -22.63
CA ALA A 46 6.26 -16.72 -22.98
C ALA A 46 4.87 -16.34 -22.47
N ARG A 47 4.79 -15.70 -21.30
CA ARG A 47 3.53 -15.31 -20.66
C ARG A 47 2.99 -13.97 -21.15
N TYR A 48 3.88 -13.07 -21.56
CA TYR A 48 3.58 -11.71 -22.00
C TYR A 48 4.32 -11.41 -23.32
N PRO A 49 3.94 -12.05 -24.44
CA PRO A 49 4.69 -11.97 -25.69
C PRO A 49 4.68 -10.56 -26.33
N GLU A 50 3.69 -9.73 -26.00
CA GLU A 50 3.60 -8.35 -26.49
C GLU A 50 4.39 -7.35 -25.62
N GLN A 51 4.77 -7.72 -24.38
CA GLN A 51 5.61 -6.90 -23.53
C GLN A 51 7.09 -7.15 -23.86
N LYS A 52 7.77 -6.11 -24.39
CA LYS A 52 9.20 -6.16 -24.69
C LYS A 52 10.10 -6.00 -23.47
N GLU A 53 9.59 -5.35 -22.41
CA GLU A 53 10.36 -5.05 -21.21
C GLU A 53 9.86 -5.85 -20.01
N PHE A 54 10.80 -6.47 -19.29
CA PHE A 54 10.54 -7.15 -18.05
C PHE A 54 10.19 -6.14 -16.94
N PHE A 55 9.16 -6.44 -16.15
CA PHE A 55 8.83 -5.68 -14.95
C PHE A 55 8.95 -6.54 -13.71
N TYR A 56 9.56 -5.97 -12.66
CA TYR A 56 9.62 -6.64 -11.38
C TYR A 56 8.24 -6.67 -10.70
N PRO A 57 7.92 -7.75 -9.98
CA PRO A 57 6.78 -7.74 -9.08
C PRO A 57 6.91 -6.63 -8.03
N SER A 58 5.85 -5.86 -7.77
CA SER A 58 5.85 -4.86 -6.70
C SER A 58 6.12 -5.44 -5.30
N ALA A 59 7.00 -4.81 -4.52
CA ALA A 59 7.23 -5.11 -3.10
C ALA A 59 6.46 -4.18 -2.14
N ARG A 60 5.66 -3.22 -2.65
CA ARG A 60 5.01 -2.19 -1.83
C ARG A 60 3.82 -2.68 -0.99
N ARG A 61 3.39 -3.93 -1.19
CA ARG A 61 2.18 -4.46 -0.56
C ARG A 61 2.46 -4.84 0.90
N VAL A 62 1.48 -4.58 1.76
CA VAL A 62 1.45 -5.04 3.14
C VAL A 62 0.55 -6.28 3.22
N TYR A 63 0.99 -7.28 3.98
CA TYR A 63 0.36 -8.60 4.08
C TYR A 63 -0.18 -8.82 5.49
N ARG A 64 -1.37 -9.44 5.60
CA ARG A 64 -1.95 -9.85 6.89
C ARG A 64 -1.40 -11.19 7.40
N SER A 65 -0.68 -11.94 6.55
CA SER A 65 -0.09 -13.23 6.92
C SER A 65 1.36 -13.34 6.48
N VAL A 66 2.16 -14.00 7.32
CA VAL A 66 3.57 -14.27 7.03
C VAL A 66 3.72 -15.18 5.80
N SER A 67 2.80 -16.12 5.59
CA SER A 67 2.84 -17.04 4.45
C SER A 67 2.66 -16.30 3.12
N ALA A 68 1.74 -15.33 3.06
CA ALA A 68 1.55 -14.52 1.86
C ALA A 68 2.74 -13.59 1.61
N ALA A 69 3.33 -13.01 2.66
CA ALA A 69 4.54 -12.21 2.55
C ALA A 69 5.72 -13.05 2.05
N ARG A 70 5.90 -14.28 2.55
CA ARG A 70 6.93 -15.22 2.09
C ARG A 70 6.74 -15.62 0.64
N ALA A 71 5.52 -15.97 0.22
CA ALA A 71 5.24 -16.28 -1.18
C ALA A 71 5.60 -15.12 -2.12
N ARG A 72 5.40 -13.87 -1.67
CA ARG A 72 5.87 -12.70 -2.42
C ARG A 72 7.39 -12.56 -2.43
N ALA A 73 8.03 -12.77 -1.29
CA ALA A 73 9.48 -12.73 -1.19
C ALA A 73 10.13 -13.78 -2.10
N ASP A 74 9.56 -14.99 -2.18
CA ASP A 74 10.03 -16.06 -3.05
C ASP A 74 9.91 -15.69 -4.54
N LEU A 75 8.78 -15.11 -4.94
CA LEU A 75 8.59 -14.58 -6.30
C LEU A 75 9.66 -13.52 -6.66
N LEU A 76 9.99 -12.64 -5.71
CA LEU A 76 11.01 -11.60 -5.91
C LEU A 76 12.43 -12.20 -5.98
N ARG A 77 12.73 -13.20 -5.15
CA ARG A 77 14.00 -13.96 -5.20
C ARG A 77 14.16 -14.69 -6.53
N ASP A 78 13.09 -15.28 -7.05
CA ASP A 78 13.08 -15.90 -8.37
C ASP A 78 13.35 -14.88 -9.51
N CYS A 79 13.10 -13.59 -9.25
CA CYS A 79 13.45 -12.50 -10.15
C CYS A 79 14.88 -11.96 -9.94
N GLY A 80 15.66 -12.52 -9.02
CA GLY A 80 17.03 -12.10 -8.73
C GLY A 80 17.16 -11.01 -7.66
N CYS A 81 16.11 -10.75 -6.86
CA CYS A 81 16.17 -9.79 -5.76
C CYS A 81 16.65 -10.42 -4.45
N ASP A 82 17.38 -9.65 -3.65
CA ASP A 82 17.64 -9.94 -2.24
C ASP A 82 16.55 -9.31 -1.39
N VAL A 83 15.88 -10.14 -0.58
CA VAL A 83 14.61 -9.77 0.04
C VAL A 83 14.52 -10.21 1.49
N THR A 84 14.11 -9.29 2.35
CA THR A 84 13.79 -9.54 3.77
C THR A 84 12.30 -9.39 4.02
N VAL A 85 11.75 -10.23 4.88
CA VAL A 85 10.37 -10.13 5.37
C VAL A 85 10.42 -9.62 6.79
N TYR A 86 9.72 -8.52 7.05
CA TYR A 86 9.59 -7.94 8.38
C TYR A 86 8.17 -8.10 8.90
N GLU A 87 8.07 -8.40 10.19
CA GLU A 87 6.84 -8.18 10.94
C GLU A 87 6.77 -6.69 11.31
N CYS A 88 5.61 -6.09 11.13
CA CYS A 88 5.35 -4.69 11.41
C CYS A 88 4.14 -4.60 12.33
N THR A 89 4.27 -3.85 13.42
CA THR A 89 3.13 -3.45 14.23
C THR A 89 2.46 -2.26 13.54
N PRO A 90 1.21 -2.39 13.08
CA PRO A 90 0.49 -1.25 12.50
C PRO A 90 0.23 -0.19 13.57
N ASP A 91 0.45 1.07 13.21
CA ASP A 91 -0.05 2.21 13.96
C ASP A 91 -1.38 2.64 13.34
N TRP A 92 -2.48 2.31 14.02
CA TRP A 92 -3.83 2.59 13.56
C TRP A 92 -4.22 4.01 13.93
N ALA A 93 -3.94 4.95 13.03
CA ALA A 93 -4.43 6.32 13.16
C ALA A 93 -5.80 6.48 12.50
N VAL A 94 -6.66 7.32 13.08
CA VAL A 94 -7.87 7.80 12.41
C VAL A 94 -7.41 8.72 11.28
N CYS A 95 -7.57 8.25 10.04
CA CYS A 95 -7.32 9.08 8.88
C CYS A 95 -8.43 10.12 8.74
N GLU A 96 -8.05 11.35 8.41
CA GLU A 96 -9.00 12.36 7.95
C GLU A 96 -9.83 11.81 6.79
N THR A 97 -11.12 12.10 6.82
CA THR A 97 -12.00 11.82 5.69
C THR A 97 -11.54 12.63 4.47
N LYS A 98 -11.92 12.17 3.27
CA LYS A 98 -11.61 12.89 2.04
C LYS A 98 -12.12 14.34 2.08
N GLN A 99 -13.26 14.58 2.72
CA GLN A 99 -13.85 15.92 2.86
C GLN A 99 -13.02 16.81 3.78
N GLU A 100 -12.63 16.30 4.95
CA GLU A 100 -11.75 17.02 5.88
C GLU A 100 -10.40 17.35 5.23
N ARG A 101 -9.83 16.40 4.47
CA ARG A 101 -8.60 16.62 3.72
C ARG A 101 -8.73 17.74 2.70
N ILE A 102 -9.83 17.75 1.93
CA ILE A 102 -10.08 18.80 0.93
C ILE A 102 -10.22 20.15 1.62
N ALA A 103 -11.02 20.23 2.70
CA ALA A 103 -11.22 21.47 3.44
C ALA A 103 -9.90 22.03 4.02
N ARG A 104 -9.03 21.17 4.57
CA ARG A 104 -7.70 21.58 5.04
C ARG A 104 -6.85 22.11 3.89
N LEU A 105 -6.79 21.39 2.78
CA LEU A 105 -5.99 21.80 1.61
C LEU A 105 -6.53 23.10 0.98
N GLU A 106 -7.84 23.33 0.99
CA GLU A 106 -8.45 24.59 0.55
C GLU A 106 -8.07 25.76 1.47
N ALA A 107 -8.08 25.54 2.79
CA ALA A 107 -7.63 26.54 3.76
C ALA A 107 -6.14 26.86 3.61
N GLU A 108 -5.27 25.84 3.50
CA GLU A 108 -3.83 26.01 3.25
C GLU A 108 -3.58 26.75 1.92
N ASN A 109 -4.31 26.43 0.86
CA ASN A 109 -4.21 27.13 -0.42
C ASN A 109 -4.68 28.59 -0.32
N ALA A 110 -5.72 28.88 0.45
CA ALA A 110 -6.19 30.24 0.68
C ALA A 110 -5.15 31.07 1.44
N GLU A 111 -4.57 30.51 2.50
CA GLU A 111 -3.47 31.14 3.26
C GLU A 111 -2.24 31.39 2.38
N LEU A 112 -1.85 30.41 1.57
CA LEU A 112 -0.73 30.54 0.64
C LEU A 112 -1.00 31.64 -0.40
N ARG A 113 -2.20 31.68 -1.00
CA ARG A 113 -2.58 32.74 -1.95
C ARG A 113 -2.54 34.13 -1.32
N ALA A 114 -3.03 34.27 -0.10
CA ALA A 114 -2.97 35.52 0.66
C ALA A 114 -1.52 35.94 0.94
N SER A 115 -0.65 35.00 1.33
CA SER A 115 0.77 35.28 1.58
C SER A 115 1.54 35.68 0.32
N LEU A 116 1.12 35.17 -0.85
CA LEU A 116 1.72 35.47 -2.15
C LEU A 116 1.09 36.70 -2.84
N GLY A 117 0.08 37.34 -2.23
CA GLY A 117 -0.60 38.49 -2.81
C GLY A 117 -1.41 38.18 -4.08
N LEU A 118 -1.85 36.93 -4.22
CA LEU A 118 -2.61 36.44 -5.39
C LEU A 118 -4.13 36.52 -5.20
N ASP A 119 -4.59 37.20 -4.15
CA ASP A 119 -6.00 37.42 -3.82
C ASP A 119 -6.64 38.41 -4.80
N GLY A 120 -6.85 37.99 -6.05
CA GLY A 120 -7.49 38.82 -7.07
C GLY A 120 -7.41 38.32 -8.52
N ALA A 121 -6.67 37.25 -8.81
CA ALA A 121 -6.65 36.65 -10.14
C ALA A 121 -7.79 35.62 -10.28
N ALA A 122 -9.00 36.10 -10.53
CA ALA A 122 -10.10 35.30 -11.07
C ALA A 122 -9.95 35.14 -12.59
#